data_AF-A0A524AUV0-F1
#
_entry.id   AF-A0A524AUV0-F1
#
_cell.length_a   1.000
_cell.length_b   1.000
_cell.length_c   1.000
_cell.angle_alpha   90.00
_cell.angle_beta   90.00
_cell.angle_gamma   90.00
#
_symmetry.space_group_name_H-M   'P 1'
#
loop_
_entity.id
_entity.type
_entity.pdbx_description
1 polymer ?
#
loop_
_entity_poly.entity_id
_entity_poly.type
_entity_poly.pdbx_seq_one_letter_code
_entity_poly.pdbx_strand_id
1 'polypeptide(L)' 'MKLIENLHFNNIRGDITGGITAGVVALPFAIAMGLASGAGAIAGLYGAIITGFFAALFGGTG' A
#
# COMPACT_ATOMS: atom_id res chain seq x y z
N MET A 1 -6.06 23.72 -5.71
CA MET A 1 -5.25 22.61 -5.18
C MET A 1 -6.05 21.34 -5.32
N LYS A 2 -5.72 20.48 -6.29
CA LYS A 2 -6.34 19.15 -6.41
C LYS A 2 -5.58 18.22 -5.45
N LEU A 3 -6.28 17.70 -4.46
CA LEU A 3 -5.72 16.78 -3.47
C LEU A 3 -5.47 15.38 -4.05
N ILE A 4 -6.04 15.09 -5.22
CA ILE A 4 -6.01 13.78 -5.88
C ILE A 4 -5.80 14.05 -7.38
N GLU A 5 -4.56 14.23 -7.81
CA GLU A 5 -4.23 14.64 -9.19
C GLU A 5 -4.23 13.45 -10.18
N ASN A 6 -3.99 12.23 -9.69
CA ASN A 6 -3.63 11.06 -10.53
C ASN A 6 -4.58 9.86 -10.46
N LEU A 7 -5.77 9.98 -9.84
CA LEU A 7 -6.77 8.90 -9.88
C LEU A 7 -7.54 8.94 -11.22
N HIS A 8 -7.15 8.09 -12.16
CA HIS A 8 -7.81 7.98 -13.47
C HIS A 8 -8.16 6.52 -13.76
N PHE A 9 -9.35 6.26 -14.31
CA PHE A 9 -9.83 4.90 -14.59
C PHE A 9 -9.35 4.31 -15.92
N ASN A 10 -8.50 5.04 -16.66
CA ASN A 10 -7.99 4.59 -17.96
C ASN A 10 -7.07 3.36 -17.87
N ASN A 11 -6.46 3.12 -16.71
CA ASN A 11 -5.49 2.04 -16.53
C ASN A 11 -5.96 0.94 -15.56
N ILE A 12 -7.27 0.76 -15.40
CA ILE A 12 -7.83 -0.12 -14.37
C ILE A 12 -7.28 -1.56 -14.39
N ARG A 13 -6.95 -2.10 -15.57
CA ARG A 13 -6.33 -3.41 -15.70
C ARG A 13 -4.91 -3.43 -15.12
N GLY A 14 -4.10 -2.42 -15.44
CA GLY A 14 -2.73 -2.29 -14.93
C GLY A 14 -2.70 -1.98 -13.44
N ASP A 15 -3.64 -1.19 -12.95
CA ASP A 15 -3.72 -0.83 -11.53
C ASP A 15 -4.14 -2.04 -10.68
N ILE A 16 -5.08 -2.86 -11.17
CA ILE A 16 -5.48 -4.10 -10.48
C ILE A 16 -4.33 -5.10 -10.46
N THR A 17 -3.69 -5.38 -11.61
CA THR A 17 -2.60 -6.36 -11.65
C THR A 17 -1.39 -5.88 -10.86
N GLY A 18 -1.02 -4.59 -10.99
CA GLY A 18 0.04 -3.97 -10.21
C GLY A 18 -0.25 -3.99 -8.71
N GLY A 19 -1.48 -3.67 -8.30
CA GLY A 19 -1.92 -3.71 -6.91
C GLY A 19 -1.87 -5.12 -6.30
N ILE A 20 -2.29 -6.14 -7.06
CA ILE A 20 -2.19 -7.55 -6.63
C ILE A 20 -0.74 -7.96 -6.48
N THR A 21 0.11 -7.69 -7.48
CA THR A 21 1.54 -8.02 -7.41
C THR A 21 2.22 -7.32 -6.24
N ALA A 22 1.95 -6.03 -6.04
CA ALA A 22 2.47 -5.28 -4.90
C ALA A 22 1.99 -5.87 -3.56
N GLY A 23 0.71 -6.24 -3.46
CA GLY A 23 0.14 -6.86 -2.26
C GLY A 23 0.79 -8.19 -1.91
N VAL A 24 1.04 -9.05 -2.90
CA VAL A 24 1.73 -10.34 -2.72
C VAL A 24 3.14 -10.15 -2.16
N VAL A 25 3.87 -9.14 -2.63
CA VAL A 25 5.22 -8.83 -2.13
C VAL A 25 5.17 -8.15 -0.76
N ALA A 26 4.18 -7.28 -0.53
CA ALA A 26 4.06 -6.51 0.71
C ALA A 26 3.62 -7.35 1.91
N LEU A 27 2.78 -8.38 1.72
CA LEU A 27 2.28 -9.25 2.78
C LEU A 27 3.37 -9.91 3.65
N PRO A 28 4.33 -10.68 3.09
CA PRO A 28 5.40 -11.27 3.88
C PRO A 28 6.32 -10.22 4.50
N PHE A 29 6.59 -9.13 3.79
CA PHE A 29 7.41 -8.03 4.28
C PHE A 29 6.78 -7.31 5.50
N ALA A 30 5.48 -7.06 5.46
CA ALA A 30 4.73 -6.43 6.55
C ALA A 30 4.77 -7.28 7.83
N ILE A 31 4.59 -8.60 7.70
CA ILE A 31 4.67 -9.54 8.83
C ILE A 31 6.09 -9.55 9.40
N ALA A 32 7.11 -9.61 8.55
CA ALA A 32 8.51 -9.61 8.96
C ALA A 32 8.89 -8.32 9.73
N MET A 33 8.50 -7.14 9.23
CA MET A 33 8.76 -5.87 9.90
C MET A 33 7.96 -5.70 11.19
N GLY A 34 6.72 -6.18 11.22
CA GLY A 34 5.91 -6.22 12.44
C GLY A 34 6.56 -7.06 13.55
N LEU A 35 7.11 -8.22 13.20
CA LEU A 35 7.87 -9.06 14.14
C LEU A 35 9.20 -8.44 14.54
N ALA A 36 9.98 -7.90 13.59
CA ALA A 36 11.28 -7.30 13.85
C ALA A 36 11.21 -6.08 14.78
N SER A 37 10.11 -5.32 14.75
CA SER A 37 9.88 -4.19 15.64
C SER A 37 9.46 -4.57 17.07
N GLY A 38 9.14 -5.85 17.33
CA GLY A 38 8.60 -6.31 18.60
C GLY A 38 7.12 -5.95 18.86
N ALA A 39 6.46 -5.23 17.94
CA ALA A 39 5.04 -4.87 18.04
C ALA A 39 4.10 -6.02 17.61
N GLY A 40 4.63 -7.03 16.90
CA GLY A 40 3.91 -8.21 16.47
C GLY A 40 3.47 -8.15 15.00
N ALA A 41 3.21 -9.32 14.42
CA ALA A 41 2.84 -9.47 13.00
C ALA A 41 1.59 -8.65 12.63
N ILE A 42 0.60 -8.59 13.53
CA ILE A 42 -0.66 -7.86 13.33
C ILE A 42 -0.40 -6.36 13.16
N ALA A 43 0.51 -5.79 13.97
CA ALA A 43 0.86 -4.38 13.87
C ALA A 43 1.52 -4.05 12.53
N GLY A 44 2.39 -4.95 12.03
CA GLY A 44 3.00 -4.80 10.70
C GLY A 44 1.97 -4.83 9.56
N LEU A 45 0.99 -5.75 9.64
CA LEU A 45 -0.13 -5.84 8.69
C LEU A 45 -1.00 -4.58 8.69
N TYR A 46 -1.45 -4.12 9.85
CA TYR A 46 -2.24 -2.88 9.93
C TYR A 46 -1.43 -1.66 9.49
N GLY A 47 -0.15 -1.60 9.84
CA GLY A 47 0.75 -0.55 9.39
C GLY A 47 0.85 -0.50 7.87
N ALA A 48 1.03 -1.64 7.20
CA ALA A 48 1.11 -1.72 5.75
C ALA A 48 -0.19 -1.30 5.05
N ILE A 49 -1.35 -1.75 5.56
CA ILE A 49 -2.66 -1.43 4.97
C ILE A 49 -2.98 0.06 5.11
N ILE A 50 -2.89 0.58 6.34
CA ILE A 50 -3.25 1.97 6.62
C ILE A 50 -2.30 2.92 5.89
N THR A 51 -0.99 2.69 6.03
CA THR A 51 0.00 3.55 5.38
C THR A 51 -0.12 3.47 3.87
N GLY A 52 -0.30 2.27 3.29
CA GLY A 52 -0.48 2.11 1.85
C GLY A 52 -1.71 2.84 1.30
N PHE A 53 -2.84 2.75 2.00
CA PHE A 53 -4.08 3.43 1.59
C PHE A 53 -3.94 4.96 1.64
N PHE A 54 -3.48 5.50 2.75
CA PHE A 54 -3.33 6.95 2.90
C PHE A 54 -2.21 7.52 2.03
N ALA A 55 -1.09 6.80 1.88
CA ALA A 55 -0.01 7.20 0.99
C ALA A 55 -0.44 7.16 -0.48
N ALA A 56 -1.28 6.20 -0.90
CA ALA A 56 -1.79 6.16 -2.27
C ALA A 56 -2.79 7.30 -2.56
N LEU A 57 -3.61 7.69 -1.58
CA LEU A 57 -4.61 8.77 -1.77
C LEU A 57 -4.01 10.18 -1.68
N PHE A 58 -3.08 10.40 -0.76
CA PHE A 58 -2.49 11.72 -0.49
C PHE A 58 -1.04 11.85 -1.00
N GLY A 59 -0.52 10.84 -1.68
CA GLY A 59 0.83 10.82 -2.24
C GLY A 59 0.97 11.71 -3.47
N GLY A 60 2.16 12.29 -3.64
CA GLY A 60 2.49 13.19 -4.76
C GLY A 60 3.16 12.51 -5.96
N THR A 61 3.32 11.18 -5.94
CA THR A 61 3.91 10.42 -7.04
C THR A 61 2.87 10.17 -8.12
N GLY A 62 3.09 10.77 -9.30
CA GLY A 62 2.37 10.53 -10.55
C GLY A 62 3.33 10.14 -11.65
#